data_AF-A0A240EPJ0-F1
#
_entry.id   AF-A0A240EPJ0-F1
#
_cell.length_a   1.000
_cell.length_b   1.000
_cell.length_c   1.000
_cell.angle_alpha   90.00
_cell.angle_beta   90.00
_cell.angle_gamma   90.00
#
_symmetry.space_group_name_H-M   'P 1'
#
loop_
_entity.id
_entity.type
_entity.pdbx_description
1 polymer ?
#
loop_
_entity_poly.entity_id
_entity_poly.type
_entity_poly.pdbx_seq_one_letter_code
_entity_poly.pdbx_strand_id
1 'polypeptide(L)'
;MRADDEPEALMNNMGVNIIEIRAPQLCALKEKLIACDEVRSAAQLGIRLRVLIYQTVTAPIQWLKTRFPDLAQAELTPARPSLEDVFVSVTGRGRQ
;
A
#
# COMPACT_ATOMS: atom_id res chain seq x y z
N MET A 1 -0.05 -22.19 13.54
CA MET A 1 -1.13 -21.38 12.93
C MET A 1 -1.33 -21.93 11.52
N ARG A 2 -2.46 -22.58 11.25
CA ARG A 2 -2.72 -23.22 9.95
C ARG A 2 -3.07 -22.13 8.94
N ALA A 3 -2.32 -22.07 7.84
CA ALA A 3 -2.52 -21.13 6.74
C ALA A 3 -3.56 -21.68 5.75
N ASP A 4 -4.68 -22.19 6.27
CA ASP A 4 -5.75 -22.84 5.50
C ASP A 4 -6.97 -21.93 5.29
N ASP A 5 -6.90 -20.66 5.70
CA ASP A 5 -7.89 -19.68 5.27
C ASP A 5 -7.73 -19.49 3.75
N GLU A 6 -8.83 -19.65 3.01
CA GLU A 6 -8.83 -19.45 1.56
C GLU A 6 -8.18 -18.10 1.22
N PRO A 7 -7.40 -18.01 0.14
CA PRO A 7 -6.63 -16.81 -0.21
C PRO A 7 -7.46 -15.52 -0.16
N GLU A 8 -8.75 -15.61 -0.49
CA GLU A 8 -9.71 -14.51 -0.41
C GLU A 8 -9.98 -14.05 1.04
N ALA A 9 -10.12 -14.98 1.99
CA ALA A 9 -10.31 -14.64 3.40
C ALA A 9 -9.07 -13.95 3.99
N LEU A 10 -7.86 -14.41 3.65
CA LEU A 10 -6.62 -13.74 4.04
C LEU A 10 -6.52 -12.34 3.46
N MET A 11 -6.88 -12.19 2.18
CA MET A 11 -6.90 -10.91 1.49
C MET A 11 -7.90 -9.92 2.14
N ASN A 12 -9.09 -10.39 2.50
CA ASN A 12 -10.11 -9.58 3.18
C ASN A 12 -9.71 -9.21 4.62
N ASN A 13 -8.99 -10.09 5.32
CA ASN A 13 -8.58 -9.89 6.71
C ASN A 13 -7.28 -9.10 6.90
N MET A 14 -6.60 -8.67 5.83
CA MET A 14 -5.34 -7.94 5.95
C MET A 14 -5.45 -6.59 6.67
N GLY A 15 -6.64 -6.00 6.67
CA GLY A 15 -6.94 -4.74 7.33
C GLY A 15 -6.18 -3.53 6.79
N VAL A 16 -5.97 -3.51 5.47
CA VAL A 16 -5.30 -2.42 4.76
C VAL A 16 -6.11 -1.96 3.55
N ASN A 17 -6.02 -0.67 3.27
CA ASN A 17 -6.36 -0.09 1.98
C ASN A 17 -5.15 -0.22 1.05
N ILE A 18 -5.38 -0.56 -0.21
CA ILE A 18 -4.30 -0.66 -1.20
C ILE A 18 -4.53 0.37 -2.29
N ILE A 19 -3.55 1.27 -2.43
CA ILE A 19 -3.56 2.31 -3.45
C ILE A 19 -2.36 2.13 -4.37
N GLU A 20 -2.63 2.12 -5.68
CA GLU A 20 -1.60 2.18 -6.69
C GLU A 20 -1.41 3.62 -7.16
N ILE A 21 -0.18 4.10 -7.09
CA ILE A 21 0.21 5.47 -7.40
C ILE A 21 1.07 5.47 -8.65
N ARG A 22 0.69 6.29 -9.63
CA ARG A 22 1.55 6.64 -10.76
C ARG A 22 1.97 8.11 -10.62
N ALA A 23 3.26 8.29 -10.38
CA ALA A 23 3.89 9.58 -10.16
C ALA A 23 5.34 9.54 -10.65
N PRO A 24 5.97 10.69 -10.93
CA PRO A 24 7.41 10.75 -11.11
C PRO A 24 8.15 10.35 -9.82
N GLN A 25 9.41 9.93 -9.95
CA GLN A 25 10.33 9.70 -8.81
C GLN A 25 9.80 8.71 -7.75
N LEU A 26 9.29 7.56 -8.18
CA LEU A 26 8.70 6.56 -7.28
C LEU A 26 9.63 6.08 -6.16
N CYS A 27 10.95 6.03 -6.38
CA CYS A 27 11.90 5.66 -5.32
C CYS A 27 11.87 6.66 -4.15
N ALA A 28 11.95 7.96 -4.44
CA ALA A 28 11.91 9.00 -3.41
C ALA A 28 10.54 9.06 -2.73
N LEU A 29 9.46 8.87 -3.50
CA LEU A 29 8.11 8.78 -2.96
C LEU A 29 7.97 7.58 -2.01
N LYS A 30 8.52 6.41 -2.37
CA LYS A 30 8.52 5.21 -1.53
C LYS A 30 9.14 5.50 -0.18
N GLU A 31 10.32 6.12 -0.14
CA GLU A 31 11.03 6.46 1.10
C GLU A 31 10.20 7.38 2.01
N LYS A 32 9.53 8.40 1.43
CA LYS A 32 8.64 9.28 2.20
C LYS A 32 7.44 8.53 2.78
N LEU A 33 6.86 7.62 2.01
CA LEU A 33 5.67 6.87 2.41
C LEU A 33 5.96 5.88 3.52
N ILE A 34 7.02 5.08 3.41
CA ILE A 34 7.37 4.07 4.43
C ILE A 34 7.79 4.68 5.78
N ALA A 35 8.11 5.98 5.80
CA ALA A 35 8.40 6.72 7.02
C ALA A 35 7.14 7.19 7.77
N CYS A 36 5.93 7.00 7.20
CA CYS A 36 4.66 7.33 7.86
C CYS A 36 4.07 6.10 8.57
N ASP A 37 3.67 6.27 9.83
CA ASP A 37 3.08 5.20 10.65
C ASP A 37 1.78 4.64 10.06
N GLU A 38 1.02 5.42 9.29
CA GLU A 38 -0.20 4.95 8.63
C GLU A 38 0.08 4.05 7.42
N VAL A 39 1.31 4.06 6.89
CA VAL A 39 1.73 3.24 5.75
C VAL A 39 2.38 1.97 6.27
N ARG A 40 1.77 0.83 5.97
CA ARG A 40 2.30 -0.48 6.34
C ARG A 40 3.46 -0.90 5.45
N SER A 41 3.34 -0.70 4.14
CA SER A 41 4.39 -0.99 3.18
C SER A 41 4.17 -0.25 1.86
N ALA A 42 5.25 -0.11 1.10
CA ALA A 42 5.19 0.38 -0.28
C ALA A 42 6.18 -0.40 -1.15
N ALA A 43 5.72 -0.88 -2.31
CA ALA A 43 6.50 -1.67 -3.24
C ALA A 43 6.30 -1.15 -4.67
N GLN A 44 7.38 -1.10 -5.46
CA GLN A 44 7.30 -0.65 -6.84
C GLN A 44 6.95 -1.82 -7.76
N LEU A 45 5.86 -1.67 -8.52
CA LEU A 45 5.38 -2.61 -9.52
C LEU A 45 5.45 -1.93 -10.90
N GLY A 46 6.58 -2.13 -11.58
CA GLY A 46 6.86 -1.46 -12.86
C GLY A 46 6.84 0.07 -12.73
N ILE A 47 5.87 0.71 -13.37
CA ILE A 47 5.70 2.18 -13.38
C ILE A 47 4.73 2.69 -12.30
N ARG A 48 4.28 1.82 -11.39
CA ARG A 48 3.40 2.18 -10.29
C ARG A 48 4.06 1.85 -8.95
N LEU A 49 3.69 2.60 -7.93
CA LEU A 49 4.00 2.28 -6.55
C LEU A 49 2.73 1.77 -5.89
N ARG A 50 2.76 0.53 -5.41
CA ARG A 50 1.68 -0.09 -4.65
C ARG A 50 1.91 0.17 -3.17
N VAL A 51 0.93 0.80 -2.52
CA VAL A 51 1.03 1.27 -1.14
C VAL A 51 -0.08 0.63 -0.31
N LEU A 52 0.31 -0.05 0.76
CA LEU A 52 -0.59 -0.62 1.75
C LEU A 52 -0.70 0.37 2.90
N ILE A 53 -1.90 0.86 3.16
CA ILE A 53 -2.22 1.86 4.18
C ILE A 53 -3.16 1.21 5.20
N TYR A 54 -2.95 1.40 6.49
CA TYR A 54 -3.85 0.83 7.50
C TYR A 54 -5.31 1.26 7.30
N GLN A 55 -6.24 0.34 7.54
CA GLN A 55 -7.69 0.61 7.39
C GLN A 55 -8.24 1.71 8.31
N THR A 56 -7.48 2.11 9.33
CA THR A 56 -7.79 3.26 10.18
C THR A 56 -7.87 4.57 9.39
N VAL A 57 -7.23 4.64 8.22
CA VAL A 57 -7.37 5.74 7.26
C VAL A 57 -8.61 5.53 6.39
N THR A 58 -9.69 6.26 6.67
CA THR A 58 -11.00 6.07 6.01
C THR A 58 -11.04 6.54 4.55
N ALA A 59 -10.24 7.54 4.19
CA ALA A 59 -10.20 8.11 2.83
C ALA A 59 -8.76 8.15 2.29
N PRO A 60 -8.15 6.98 2.00
CA PRO A 60 -6.71 6.85 1.74
C PRO A 60 -6.20 7.72 0.59
N ILE A 61 -6.98 7.88 -0.49
CA ILE A 61 -6.59 8.74 -1.63
C ILE A 61 -6.57 10.22 -1.23
N GLN A 62 -7.60 10.69 -0.53
CA GLN A 62 -7.66 12.09 -0.07
C GLN A 62 -6.60 12.37 0.98
N TRP A 63 -6.38 11.41 1.89
CA TRP A 63 -5.32 11.47 2.88
C TRP A 63 -3.93 11.56 2.22
N LEU A 64 -3.63 10.70 1.24
CA LEU A 64 -2.37 10.74 0.48
C LEU A 64 -2.16 12.10 -0.18
N LYS A 65 -3.18 12.63 -0.87
CA LYS A 65 -3.09 13.94 -1.54
C LYS A 65 -2.92 15.11 -0.56
N THR A 66 -3.51 15.00 0.62
CA THR A 66 -3.39 16.03 1.67
C THR A 66 -2.03 15.98 2.35
N ARG A 67 -1.53 14.78 2.65
CA ARG A 67 -0.29 14.56 3.40
C ARG A 67 0.95 14.74 2.54
N PHE A 68 0.87 14.39 1.26
CA PHE A 68 1.96 14.47 0.29
C PHE A 68 1.54 15.39 -0.86
N PRO A 69 1.92 16.69 -0.82
CA PRO A 69 1.58 17.64 -1.87
C PRO A 69 2.03 17.20 -3.27
N ASP A 70 3.13 16.44 -3.35
CA ASP A 70 3.66 15.83 -4.57
C ASP A 70 2.62 14.92 -5.27
N LEU A 71 1.62 14.41 -4.53
CA LEU A 71 0.57 13.53 -5.04
C LEU A 71 -0.71 14.26 -5.47
N ALA A 72 -0.81 15.59 -5.28
CA ALA A 72 -2.04 16.34 -5.57
C ALA A 72 -2.55 16.09 -7.00
N GLN A 73 -1.62 16.07 -7.96
CA GLN A 73 -1.86 15.82 -9.40
C GLN A 73 -1.48 14.40 -9.85
N ALA A 74 -1.07 13.52 -8.94
CA ALA A 74 -0.74 12.14 -9.28
C ALA A 74 -2.00 11.31 -9.55
N GLU A 75 -1.84 10.25 -10.33
CA GLU A 75 -2.89 9.26 -10.59
C GLU A 75 -2.85 8.22 -9.47
N LEU A 76 -3.94 8.13 -8.71
CA LEU A 76 -4.11 7.21 -7.59
C LEU A 76 -5.34 6.34 -7.84
N THR A 77 -5.17 5.02 -7.79
CA THR A 77 -6.26 4.07 -8.05
C THR A 77 -6.34 3.07 -6.90
N PRO A 78 -7.54 2.80 -6.35
CA PRO A 78 -7.69 1.70 -5.39
C PRO A 78 -7.46 0.37 -6.11
N ALA A 79 -6.73 -0.53 -5.47
CA ALA A 79 -6.47 -1.87 -6.00
C ALA A 79 -6.99 -2.94 -5.06
N ARG A 80 -7.35 -4.10 -5.62
CA ARG A 80 -7.69 -5.27 -4.81
C ARG A 80 -6.43 -5.88 -4.23
N PRO A 81 -6.49 -6.43 -3.01
CA PRO A 81 -5.40 -7.22 -2.45
C PRO A 81 -5.00 -8.39 -3.33
N SER A 82 -3.76 -8.84 -3.17
CA SER A 82 -3.20 -10.02 -3.81
C SER A 82 -2.52 -10.89 -2.75
N LEU A 83 -2.21 -12.15 -3.10
CA LEU A 83 -1.46 -13.03 -2.21
C LEU A 83 -0.06 -12.50 -1.87
N GLU A 84 0.57 -11.74 -2.77
CA GLU A 84 1.85 -11.09 -2.50
C GLU A 84 1.73 -10.03 -1.40
N ASP A 85 0.64 -9.26 -1.40
CA ASP A 85 0.35 -8.30 -0.34
C ASP A 85 0.13 -9.00 1.00
N VAL A 86 -0.58 -10.13 1.00
CA VAL A 86 -0.77 -10.96 2.21
C VAL A 86 0.59 -11.42 2.73
N PHE A 87 1.46 -11.93 1.86
CA PHE A 87 2.78 -12.38 2.26
C PHE A 87 3.63 -11.25 2.86
N VAL A 88 3.67 -10.08 2.22
CA VAL A 88 4.39 -8.89 2.72
C VAL A 88 3.82 -8.43 4.06
N SER A 89 2.49 -8.43 4.17
CA SER A 89 1.74 -8.07 5.37
C SER A 89 2.07 -8.96 6.56
N VAL A 90 2.12 -10.29 6.40
CA VAL A 90 2.35 -11.25 7.50
C VAL A 90 3.82 -11.46 7.83
N THR A 91 4.73 -11.30 6.86
CA THR A 91 6.16 -11.57 7.08
C THR A 91 6.96 -10.33 7.46
N GLY A 92 6.41 -9.12 7.26
CA GLY A 92 7.12 -7.86 7.51
C GLY A 92 8.37 -7.66 6.63
N ARG A 93 8.68 -8.61 5.73
CA ARG A 93 9.83 -8.54 4.82
C ARG A 93 9.42 -7.83 3.53
N GLY A 94 9.15 -6.53 3.64
CA GLY A 94 9.37 -5.65 2.50
C GLY A 94 10.88 -5.63 2.26
N ARG A 95 11.36 -6.24 1.17
CA ARG A 95 12.78 -6.13 0.80
C ARG A 95 13.12 -4.63 0.67
N GLN A 96 14.02 -4.17 1.54
CA GLN A 96 14.65 -2.84 1.43
C GLN A 96 15.45 -2.74 0.14
#